data_AF-A0A1R4G482-F1
#
_entry.id   AF-A0A1R4G482-F1
#
_cell.length_a   1.000
_cell.length_b   1.000
_cell.length_c   1.000
_cell.angle_alpha   90.00
_cell.angle_beta   90.00
_cell.angle_gamma   90.00
#
_symmetry.space_group_name_H-M   'P 1'
#
loop_
_entity.id
_entity.type
_entity.pdbx_description
1 polymer ?
#
loop_
_entity_poly.entity_id
_entity_poly.type
_entity_poly.pdbx_seq_one_letter_code
_entity_poly.pdbx_strand_id
1 'polypeptide(L)'
;MQAATELFLRHGPDVTIRQIADRAGVSVGTVMGVADKDGLIVRVLDTVIADLPMPAPSVSPDATTAVMQQLTPFVEWFSNHVDLARAYLAVLVSGRQSSQVFESLAQRLISSIAAVLGDEPEAKVTAHLIHRAYLGELMIWAGSGDTSPTPTLENLRRSVRTSIGSSTLT
;
A
#
# COMPACT_ATOMS: atom_id res chain seq x y z
N MET A 1 12.03 -10.89 13.16
CA MET A 1 10.97 -10.39 12.25
C MET A 1 9.63 -11.09 12.48
N GLN A 2 9.55 -12.43 12.42
CA GLN A 2 8.27 -13.14 12.61
C GLN A 2 7.45 -12.71 13.83
N ALA A 3 8.05 -12.64 15.02
CA ALA A 3 7.36 -12.19 16.24
C ALA A 3 6.78 -10.76 16.11
N ALA A 4 7.50 -9.85 15.45
CA ALA A 4 7.03 -8.49 15.20
C ALA A 4 5.86 -8.50 14.20
N THR A 5 5.97 -9.27 13.11
CA THR A 5 4.90 -9.44 12.12
C THR A 5 3.61 -9.94 12.77
N GLU A 6 3.68 -11.03 13.53
CA GLU A 6 2.51 -11.62 14.20
C GLU A 6 1.86 -10.63 15.17
N LEU A 7 2.66 -9.93 15.98
CA LEU A 7 2.15 -8.99 16.97
C LEU A 7 1.53 -7.75 16.31
N PHE A 8 2.21 -7.12 15.34
CA PHE A 8 1.68 -5.93 14.68
C PHE A 8 0.40 -6.24 13.89
N LEU A 9 0.33 -7.37 13.18
CA LEU A 9 -0.87 -7.76 12.45
C LEU A 9 -2.07 -8.05 13.38
N ARG A 10 -1.82 -8.57 14.59
CA ARG A 10 -2.88 -8.90 15.55
C ARG A 10 -3.31 -7.73 16.43
N HIS A 11 -2.37 -6.88 16.82
CA HIS A 11 -2.56 -5.86 17.86
C HIS A 11 -2.34 -4.43 17.38
N GLY A 12 -2.06 -4.25 16.09
CA GLY A 12 -1.84 -2.93 15.50
C GLY A 12 -0.53 -2.29 15.98
N PRO A 13 -0.38 -0.98 15.75
CA PRO A 13 0.87 -0.26 15.99
C PRO A 13 1.17 -0.06 17.48
N ASP A 14 0.27 -0.35 18.41
CA ASP A 14 0.49 -0.15 19.86
C ASP A 14 1.48 -1.13 20.48
N VAL A 15 1.78 -2.23 19.76
CA VAL A 15 2.80 -3.20 20.16
C VAL A 15 4.11 -2.51 20.54
N THR A 16 4.66 -2.92 21.67
CA THR A 16 5.92 -2.39 22.21
C THR A 16 7.10 -3.26 21.82
N ILE A 17 8.30 -2.66 21.76
CA ILE A 17 9.56 -3.40 21.58
C ILE A 17 9.72 -4.50 22.63
N ARG A 18 9.27 -4.25 23.87
CA ARG A 18 9.33 -5.22 24.96
C ARG A 18 8.47 -6.46 24.67
N GLN A 19 7.22 -6.27 24.25
CA GLN A 19 6.34 -7.38 23.87
C GLN A 19 6.92 -8.21 22.72
N ILE A 20 7.58 -7.56 21.74
CA ILE A 20 8.26 -8.25 20.64
C ILE A 20 9.44 -9.07 21.17
N ALA A 21 10.26 -8.49 22.05
CA ALA A 21 11.41 -9.16 22.66
C ALA A 21 10.97 -10.39 23.47
N ASP A 22 9.96 -10.22 24.31
CA ASP A 22 9.38 -11.29 25.12
C ASP A 22 8.83 -12.43 24.24
N ARG A 23 8.07 -12.09 23.17
CA ARG A 23 7.52 -13.07 22.22
C ARG A 23 8.60 -13.80 21.40
N ALA A 24 9.73 -13.16 21.16
CA ALA A 24 10.86 -13.71 20.41
C ALA A 24 11.89 -14.43 21.30
N GLY A 25 11.79 -14.35 22.63
CA GLY A 25 12.75 -14.95 23.57
C GLY A 25 14.13 -14.28 23.53
N VAL A 26 14.19 -12.98 23.22
CA VAL A 26 15.44 -12.20 23.13
C VAL A 26 15.39 -10.95 24.01
N SER A 27 16.52 -10.25 24.15
CA SER A 27 16.55 -8.99 24.90
C SER A 27 15.94 -7.82 24.11
N VAL A 28 15.45 -6.80 24.80
CA VAL A 28 15.01 -5.53 24.17
C VAL A 28 16.12 -4.91 23.32
N GLY A 29 17.37 -4.94 23.80
CA GLY A 29 18.53 -4.43 23.06
C GLY A 29 18.78 -5.18 21.75
N THR A 30 18.51 -6.49 21.72
CA THR A 30 18.58 -7.30 20.50
C THR A 30 17.56 -6.85 19.47
N VAL A 31 16.32 -6.55 19.88
CA VAL A 31 15.27 -6.05 18.99
C VAL A 31 15.62 -4.64 18.48
N MET A 32 16.06 -3.75 19.37
CA MET A 32 16.48 -2.39 18.99
C MET A 32 17.71 -2.37 18.08
N GLY A 33 18.57 -3.38 18.17
CA GLY A 33 19.68 -3.57 17.23
C GLY A 33 19.23 -3.90 15.80
N VAL A 34 18.00 -4.38 15.60
CA VAL A 34 17.42 -4.63 14.26
C VAL A 34 16.86 -3.33 13.68
N ALA A 35 16.00 -2.66 14.45
CA ALA A 35 15.40 -1.36 14.14
C ALA A 35 14.67 -0.80 15.38
N ASP A 36 14.40 0.51 15.36
CA ASP A 36 13.40 1.09 16.25
C ASP A 36 11.98 0.65 15.87
N LYS A 37 10.97 1.09 16.63
CA LYS A 37 9.57 0.68 16.42
C LYS A 37 9.08 1.05 15.02
N ASP A 38 9.38 2.27 14.56
CA ASP A 38 8.99 2.77 13.24
C ASP A 38 9.64 1.95 12.12
N GLY A 39 10.94 1.67 12.23
CA GLY A 39 11.65 0.83 11.27
C GLY A 39 11.16 -0.62 11.27
N LEU A 40 10.73 -1.17 12.41
CA LEU A 40 10.08 -2.48 12.46
C LEU A 40 8.72 -2.48 11.79
N ILE A 41 7.90 -1.44 11.99
CA ILE A 41 6.62 -1.27 11.28
C ILE A 41 6.87 -1.28 9.78
N VAL A 42 7.77 -0.42 9.29
CA VAL A 42 8.10 -0.36 7.85
C VAL A 42 8.51 -1.73 7.31
N ARG A 43 9.47 -2.42 7.95
CA ARG A 43 9.94 -3.74 7.47
C ARG A 43 8.85 -4.81 7.48
N VAL A 44 7.98 -4.80 8.49
CA VAL A 44 6.87 -5.75 8.59
C VAL A 44 5.87 -5.51 7.46
N LEU A 45 5.45 -4.26 7.25
CA LEU A 45 4.50 -3.97 6.18
C LEU A 45 5.09 -4.15 4.79
N ASP A 46 6.35 -3.81 4.59
CA ASP A 46 7.06 -4.09 3.35
C ASP A 46 6.98 -5.59 3.00
N THR A 47 7.20 -6.46 3.99
CA THR A 47 7.08 -7.93 3.79
C THR A 47 5.65 -8.32 3.46
N VAL A 48 4.67 -7.86 4.23
CA VAL A 48 3.26 -8.26 4.08
C VAL A 48 2.67 -7.76 2.76
N ILE A 49 2.95 -6.51 2.39
CA ILE A 49 2.41 -5.89 1.18
C ILE A 49 3.07 -6.49 -0.07
N ALA A 50 4.35 -6.87 -0.01
CA ALA A 50 5.03 -7.54 -1.13
C ALA A 50 4.40 -8.89 -1.50
N ASP A 51 3.78 -9.56 -0.53
CA ASP A 51 3.11 -10.85 -0.67
C ASP A 51 1.61 -10.73 -1.04
N LEU A 52 1.08 -9.51 -1.14
CA LEU A 52 -0.32 -9.32 -1.57
C LEU A 52 -0.51 -9.77 -3.01
N PRO A 53 -1.66 -10.42 -3.32
CA PRO A 53 -1.94 -10.89 -4.65
C PRO A 53 -2.05 -9.71 -5.61
N MET A 54 -1.26 -9.76 -6.68
CA MET A 54 -1.40 -8.87 -7.84
C MET A 54 -2.01 -9.70 -8.97
N PRO A 55 -3.29 -9.48 -9.32
CA PRO A 55 -3.94 -10.27 -10.35
C PRO A 55 -3.17 -10.16 -11.66
N ALA A 56 -3.15 -11.22 -12.46
CA ALA A 56 -2.65 -11.11 -13.82
C ALA A 56 -3.41 -10.00 -14.55
N PRO A 57 -2.75 -9.16 -15.38
CA PRO A 57 -3.44 -8.17 -16.20
C PRO A 57 -4.56 -8.86 -16.99
N SER A 58 -5.80 -8.49 -16.70
CA SER A 58 -6.96 -9.05 -17.38
C SER A 58 -7.31 -8.15 -18.56
N VAL A 59 -7.58 -8.75 -19.72
CA VAL A 59 -8.16 -8.03 -20.85
C VAL A 59 -9.66 -7.90 -20.60
N SER A 60 -10.02 -7.02 -19.66
CA SER A 60 -11.41 -6.59 -19.47
C SER A 60 -11.78 -5.65 -20.61
N PRO A 61 -13.00 -5.72 -21.17
CA PRO A 61 -13.49 -4.70 -22.10
C PRO A 61 -13.64 -3.32 -21.44
N ASP A 62 -13.70 -3.27 -20.09
CA ASP A 62 -13.64 -2.02 -19.32
C ASP A 62 -12.28 -1.91 -18.60
N ALA A 63 -11.42 -1.03 -19.13
CA ALA A 63 -10.12 -0.72 -18.56
C ALA A 63 -10.21 -0.17 -17.12
N THR A 64 -11.27 0.57 -16.78
CA THR A 64 -11.48 1.08 -15.42
C THR A 64 -11.61 -0.09 -14.44
N THR A 65 -12.43 -1.08 -14.81
CA THR A 65 -12.63 -2.26 -13.97
C THR A 65 -11.37 -3.11 -13.87
N ALA A 66 -10.61 -3.31 -14.95
CA ALA A 66 -9.35 -4.07 -14.88
C ALA A 66 -8.29 -3.36 -14.02
N VAL A 67 -8.17 -2.03 -14.10
CA VAL A 67 -7.28 -1.27 -13.21
C VAL A 67 -7.72 -1.38 -11.75
N MET A 68 -9.03 -1.27 -11.47
CA MET A 68 -9.54 -1.41 -10.11
C MET A 68 -9.22 -2.81 -9.53
N GLN A 69 -9.29 -3.87 -10.33
CA GLN A 69 -8.89 -5.22 -9.91
C GLN A 69 -7.44 -5.28 -9.42
N GLN A 70 -6.54 -4.48 -10.00
CA GLN A 70 -5.14 -4.40 -9.57
C GLN A 70 -4.98 -3.68 -8.22
N LEU A 71 -5.82 -2.68 -7.94
CA LEU A 71 -5.71 -1.82 -6.75
C LEU A 71 -6.47 -2.38 -5.54
N THR A 72 -7.58 -3.08 -5.78
CA THR A 72 -8.49 -3.58 -4.73
C THR A 72 -7.79 -4.38 -3.62
N PRO A 73 -6.90 -5.37 -3.91
CA PRO A 73 -6.27 -6.15 -2.85
C PRO A 73 -5.49 -5.31 -1.84
N PHE A 74 -4.84 -4.24 -2.31
CA PHE A 74 -4.08 -3.33 -1.47
C PHE A 74 -5.01 -2.48 -0.59
N VAL A 75 -6.04 -1.88 -1.20
CA VAL A 75 -7.01 -1.05 -0.47
C VAL A 75 -7.74 -1.87 0.59
N GLU A 76 -8.20 -3.08 0.24
CA GLU A 76 -8.84 -3.99 1.19
C GLU A 76 -7.90 -4.38 2.34
N TRP A 77 -6.64 -4.68 2.04
CA TRP A 77 -5.67 -5.01 3.08
C TRP A 77 -5.44 -3.84 4.04
N PHE A 78 -5.26 -2.62 3.52
CA PHE A 78 -5.09 -1.42 4.34
C PHE A 78 -6.33 -1.15 5.20
N SER A 79 -7.53 -1.31 4.65
CA SER A 79 -8.77 -1.09 5.40
C SER A 79 -9.04 -2.15 6.47
N ASN A 80 -8.52 -3.38 6.31
CA ASN A 80 -8.56 -4.38 7.37
C ASN A 80 -7.53 -4.14 8.48
N HIS A 81 -6.54 -3.27 8.27
CA HIS A 81 -5.44 -3.00 9.22
C HIS A 81 -5.24 -1.49 9.43
N VAL A 82 -6.33 -0.75 9.63
CA VAL A 82 -6.36 0.73 9.59
C VAL A 82 -5.30 1.40 10.44
N ASP A 83 -5.19 1.04 11.71
CA ASP A 83 -4.25 1.70 12.62
C ASP A 83 -2.80 1.43 12.22
N LEU A 84 -2.53 0.21 11.75
CA LEU A 84 -1.21 -0.19 11.28
C LEU A 84 -0.85 0.49 9.95
N ALA A 85 -1.82 0.61 9.04
CA ALA A 85 -1.70 1.34 7.79
C ALA A 85 -1.40 2.83 8.03
N ARG A 86 -2.10 3.47 8.97
CA ARG A 86 -1.87 4.86 9.37
C ARG A 86 -0.47 5.06 9.94
N ALA A 87 -0.03 4.18 10.85
CA ALA A 87 1.31 4.26 11.43
C ALA A 87 2.39 4.11 10.34
N TYR A 88 2.23 3.16 9.43
CA TYR A 88 3.13 2.98 8.29
C TYR A 88 3.22 4.23 7.40
N LEU A 89 2.07 4.76 6.97
CA LEU A 89 2.01 5.96 6.12
C LEU A 89 2.59 7.19 6.82
N ALA A 90 2.33 7.38 8.12
CA ALA A 90 2.90 8.48 8.89
C ALA A 90 4.44 8.40 8.96
N VAL A 91 4.99 7.20 9.13
CA VAL A 91 6.44 6.98 9.10
C VAL A 91 7.02 7.31 7.72
N LEU A 92 6.39 6.85 6.64
CA LEU A 92 6.85 7.15 5.28
C LEU A 92 6.81 8.67 4.97
N VAL A 93 5.71 9.34 5.30
CA VAL A 93 5.54 10.79 5.06
C VAL A 93 6.51 11.63 5.89
N SER A 94 6.87 11.16 7.09
CA SER A 94 7.87 11.84 7.92
C SER A 94 9.27 11.87 7.27
N GLY A 95 9.53 11.02 6.28
CA GLY A 95 10.83 10.89 5.62
C GLY A 95 11.94 10.33 6.51
N ARG A 96 11.62 9.91 7.75
CA ARG A 96 12.59 9.36 8.70
C ARG A 96 13.06 7.95 8.33
N GLN A 97 12.27 7.24 7.54
CA GLN A 97 12.56 5.91 7.03
C GLN A 97 12.26 5.91 5.53
N SER A 98 13.14 5.32 4.72
CA SER A 98 12.84 5.02 3.32
C SER A 98 12.46 3.54 3.19
N SER A 99 11.55 3.23 2.27
CA SER A 99 11.18 1.85 1.95
C SER A 99 11.53 1.55 0.50
N GLN A 100 12.58 0.75 0.30
CA GLN A 100 12.93 0.21 -1.03
C GLN A 100 11.84 -0.72 -1.56
N VAL A 101 11.08 -1.35 -0.66
CA VAL A 101 9.95 -2.20 -1.05
C VAL A 101 8.79 -1.34 -1.54
N PHE A 102 8.51 -0.20 -0.90
CA PHE A 102 7.48 0.73 -1.37
C PHE A 102 7.80 1.24 -2.78
N GLU A 103 9.06 1.59 -3.05
CA GLU A 103 9.49 2.03 -4.39
C GLU A 103 9.38 0.90 -5.43
N SER A 104 9.88 -0.30 -5.12
CA SER A 104 9.81 -1.44 -6.04
C SER A 104 8.39 -1.95 -6.25
N LEU A 105 7.55 -1.91 -5.22
CA LEU A 105 6.14 -2.26 -5.29
C LEU A 105 5.36 -1.22 -6.09
N ALA A 106 5.61 0.08 -5.88
CA ALA A 106 5.04 1.14 -6.69
C ALA A 106 5.37 0.91 -8.17
N GLN A 107 6.63 0.59 -8.49
CA GLN A 107 7.03 0.30 -9.86
C GLN A 107 6.33 -0.94 -10.43
N ARG A 108 6.19 -2.02 -9.65
CA ARG A 108 5.43 -3.22 -10.05
C ARG A 108 3.96 -2.90 -10.33
N LEU A 109 3.32 -2.14 -9.44
CA LEU A 109 1.91 -1.76 -9.57
C LEU A 109 1.69 -0.86 -10.79
N ILE A 110 2.54 0.16 -10.98
CA ILE A 110 2.52 1.02 -12.17
C ILE A 110 2.68 0.20 -13.45
N SER A 111 3.60 -0.77 -13.45
CA SER A 111 3.84 -1.63 -14.62
C SER A 111 2.65 -2.54 -14.91
N SER A 112 2.00 -3.09 -13.87
CA SER A 112 0.78 -3.89 -14.03
C SER A 112 -0.39 -3.06 -14.58
N ILE A 113 -0.59 -1.84 -14.05
CA ILE A 113 -1.60 -0.91 -14.55
C ILE A 113 -1.33 -0.54 -16.01
N ALA A 114 -0.07 -0.23 -16.36
CA ALA A 114 0.29 0.07 -17.75
C ALA A 114 -0.01 -1.12 -18.67
N ALA A 115 0.30 -2.35 -18.25
CA ALA A 115 -0.01 -3.56 -19.02
C ALA A 115 -1.51 -3.78 -19.24
N VAL A 116 -2.36 -3.38 -18.27
CA VAL A 116 -3.82 -3.36 -18.44
C VAL A 116 -4.27 -2.30 -19.46
N LEU A 117 -3.60 -1.15 -19.50
CA LEU A 117 -3.94 -0.04 -20.38
C LEU A 117 -3.40 -0.21 -21.82
N GLY A 118 -2.37 -1.05 -22.02
CA GLY A 118 -1.75 -1.33 -23.32
C GLY A 118 -0.34 -0.74 -23.48
N ASP A 119 0.23 -0.88 -24.68
CA ASP A 119 1.64 -0.56 -24.97
C ASP A 119 1.88 0.89 -25.46
N GLU A 120 0.84 1.70 -25.54
CA GLU A 120 0.93 3.12 -25.95
C GLU A 120 1.78 3.93 -24.94
N PRO A 121 2.61 4.90 -25.37
CA PRO A 121 3.37 5.76 -24.46
C PRO A 121 2.51 6.44 -23.38
N GLU A 122 1.28 6.80 -23.72
CA GLU A 122 0.27 7.41 -22.87
C GLU A 122 -0.21 6.46 -21.76
N ALA A 123 -0.18 5.14 -21.98
CA ALA A 123 -0.56 4.14 -20.97
C ALA A 123 0.34 4.22 -19.75
N LYS A 124 1.65 4.40 -19.96
CA LYS A 124 2.62 4.58 -18.87
C LYS A 124 2.38 5.88 -18.11
N VAL A 125 2.11 6.98 -18.81
CA VAL A 125 1.80 8.28 -18.17
C VAL A 125 0.53 8.17 -17.33
N THR A 126 -0.51 7.56 -17.90
CA THR A 126 -1.80 7.34 -17.24
C THR A 126 -1.67 6.43 -16.02
N ALA A 127 -0.85 5.36 -16.09
CA ALA A 127 -0.55 4.50 -14.95
C ALA A 127 0.11 5.25 -13.79
N HIS A 128 1.03 6.19 -14.07
CA HIS A 128 1.61 7.04 -13.04
C HIS A 128 0.59 7.99 -12.42
N LEU A 129 -0.32 8.57 -13.23
CA LEU A 129 -1.40 9.43 -12.72
C LEU A 129 -2.35 8.65 -11.81
N ILE A 130 -2.73 7.44 -12.21
CA ILE A 130 -3.56 6.53 -11.41
C ILE A 130 -2.85 6.18 -10.09
N HIS A 131 -1.57 5.82 -10.13
CA HIS A 131 -0.81 5.52 -8.92
C HIS A 131 -0.75 6.71 -7.96
N ARG A 132 -0.57 7.94 -8.47
CA ARG A 132 -0.60 9.16 -7.66
C ARG A 132 -1.98 9.42 -7.06
N ALA A 133 -3.04 9.21 -7.83
CA ALA A 133 -4.41 9.32 -7.33
C ALA A 133 -4.68 8.30 -6.22
N TYR A 134 -4.25 7.05 -6.41
CA TYR A 134 -4.30 5.99 -5.39
C TYR A 134 -3.59 6.40 -4.09
N LEU A 135 -2.35 6.90 -4.16
CA LEU A 135 -1.64 7.38 -2.97
C LEU A 135 -2.35 8.56 -2.31
N GLY A 136 -2.88 9.50 -3.10
CA GLY A 136 -3.67 10.62 -2.58
C GLY A 136 -4.91 10.17 -1.80
N GLU A 137 -5.68 9.23 -2.36
CA GLU A 137 -6.85 8.67 -1.70
C GLU A 137 -6.49 7.91 -0.42
N LEU A 138 -5.41 7.13 -0.43
CA LEU A 138 -4.92 6.46 0.79
C LEU A 138 -4.49 7.45 1.87
N MET A 139 -3.85 8.55 1.50
CA MET A 139 -3.41 9.59 2.43
C MET A 139 -4.59 10.36 3.04
N ILE A 140 -5.57 10.73 2.21
CA ILE A 140 -6.80 11.39 2.67
C ILE A 140 -7.56 10.47 3.63
N TRP A 141 -7.69 9.19 3.27
CA TRP A 141 -8.33 8.19 4.12
C TRP A 141 -7.57 7.96 5.44
N ALA A 142 -6.24 7.89 5.40
CA ALA A 142 -5.44 7.74 6.61
C ALA A 142 -5.68 8.90 7.60
N GLY A 143 -5.91 10.11 7.09
CA GLY A 143 -6.21 11.31 7.89
C GLY A 143 -7.68 11.49 8.28
N SER A 144 -8.63 10.75 7.69
CA SER A 144 -10.08 10.99 7.89
C SER A 144 -10.66 10.37 9.16
N GLY A 145 -9.97 9.40 9.76
CA GLY A 145 -10.51 8.62 10.89
C GLY A 145 -11.47 7.49 10.48
N ASP A 146 -11.89 7.43 9.21
CA ASP A 146 -12.80 6.40 8.69
C ASP A 146 -12.10 5.02 8.60
N THR A 147 -12.84 3.96 8.88
CA THR A 147 -12.40 2.56 8.75
C THR A 147 -13.01 1.86 7.55
N SER A 148 -14.02 2.45 6.91
CA SER A 148 -14.65 1.90 5.71
C SER A 148 -13.79 2.14 4.46
N PRO A 149 -13.47 1.11 3.66
CA PRO A 149 -12.83 1.29 2.35
C PRO A 149 -13.75 1.91 1.31
N THR A 150 -15.07 1.88 1.53
CA THR A 150 -16.07 2.12 0.48
C THR A 150 -15.95 3.50 -0.17
N PRO A 151 -15.86 4.61 0.60
CA PRO A 151 -15.72 5.94 0.00
C PRO A 151 -14.41 6.10 -0.77
N THR A 152 -13.31 5.55 -0.24
CA THR A 152 -11.99 5.55 -0.86
C THR A 152 -12.00 4.79 -2.19
N LEU A 153 -12.61 3.60 -2.24
CA LEU A 153 -12.75 2.82 -3.48
C LEU A 153 -13.61 3.52 -4.52
N GLU A 154 -14.70 4.17 -4.12
CA GLU A 154 -15.56 4.92 -5.03
C GLU A 154 -14.84 6.13 -5.64
N ASN A 155 -14.15 6.92 -4.81
CA ASN A 155 -13.36 8.06 -5.25
C ASN A 155 -12.21 7.62 -6.17
N LEU A 156 -11.51 6.54 -5.81
CA LEU A 156 -10.46 5.96 -6.62
C LEU A 156 -10.98 5.50 -7.99
N ARG A 157 -12.13 4.80 -8.03
CA ARG A 157 -12.77 4.40 -9.29
C ARG A 157 -13.11 5.62 -10.16
N ARG A 158 -13.60 6.71 -9.55
CA ARG A 158 -13.89 7.97 -10.26
C ARG A 158 -12.62 8.58 -10.83
N SER A 159 -11.54 8.63 -10.06
CA SER A 159 -10.22 9.13 -10.49
C SER A 159 -9.64 8.31 -11.64
N VAL A 160 -9.67 6.97 -11.53
CA VAL A 160 -9.21 6.05 -12.60
C VAL A 160 -9.98 6.29 -13.89
N ARG A 161 -11.32 6.33 -13.82
CA ARG A 161 -12.17 6.56 -15.00
C ARG A 161 -11.85 7.88 -15.69
N THR A 162 -11.64 8.94 -14.92
CA THR A 162 -11.28 10.26 -15.46
C THR A 162 -9.89 10.21 -16.10
N SER A 163 -8.88 9.62 -15.45
CA SER A 163 -7.53 9.51 -15.99
C SER A 163 -7.49 8.76 -17.33
N ILE A 164 -8.26 7.66 -17.45
CA ILE A 164 -8.36 6.90 -18.70
C ILE A 164 -9.07 7.72 -19.79
N GLY A 165 -10.20 8.37 -19.49
CA GLY A 165 -10.95 9.15 -20.46
C GLY A 165 -10.21 10.40 -20.99
N SER A 166 -9.34 11.00 -20.18
CA SER A 166 -8.47 12.11 -20.60
C SER A 166 -7.38 11.67 -21.57
N SER A 167 -6.97 10.40 -21.54
CA SER A 167 -5.89 9.86 -22.40
C SER A 167 -6.34 9.61 -23.84
N THR A 168 -7.64 9.43 -24.08
CA THR A 168 -8.21 9.15 -25.42
C THR A 168 -8.51 10.40 -26.27
N LEU A 169 -8.27 11.61 -25.72
CA LEU A 169 -8.60 12.89 -26.35
C LEU A 169 -7.39 13.64 -26.92
N THR A 170 -6.21 13.02 -26.92
CA THR A 170 -4.96 13.58 -27.48
C THR A 170 -4.49 12.73 -28.63
#